data_AF-A0A410PKF1-F1
#
_entry.id   AF-A0A410PKF1-F1
#
_cell.length_a   1.000
_cell.length_b   1.000
_cell.length_c   1.000
_cell.angle_alpha   90.00
_cell.angle_beta   90.00
_cell.angle_gamma   90.00
#
_symmetry.space_group_name_H-M   'P 1'
#
loop_
_entity.id
_entity.type
_entity.pdbx_description
1 polymer ?
#
loop_
_entity_poly.entity_id
_entity_poly.type
_entity_poly.pdbx_seq_one_letter_code
_entity_poly.pdbx_strand_id
1 'polypeptide(L)'
;MEVVNIIKNVFIYMFIYILPLLIFLNIRKIRGKKNLIVYILTPFYIALSLFTQNLLPFILVVLTILYMKKSYSDDLFYGNYNSINYGYEYTRYSFNIKNFKITEGLKLTLFSYLITILISAAEAAVYSFFNLVPKNQEVIDIMANMPLKKFLLMIPITVIFAPVLEEFIFRWFLFENTFKKRLGTVMAVILSSSIFAIAHFNLKSIPILIWIGVYNCYLIEKKGYWYSVFNHCFFNSVTTFILLADKLKF
;
A
#
# COMPACT_ATOMS: atom_id res chain seq x y z
N MET A 1 2.48 -22.90 -13.60
CA MET A 1 1.64 -22.33 -12.52
C MET A 1 2.38 -22.30 -11.19
N GLU A 2 3.10 -23.36 -10.81
CA GLU A 2 3.84 -23.44 -9.54
C GLU A 2 4.92 -22.36 -9.37
N VAL A 3 5.75 -22.12 -10.40
CA VAL A 3 6.81 -21.08 -10.36
C VAL A 3 6.25 -19.66 -10.15
N VAL A 4 5.14 -19.31 -10.79
CA VAL A 4 4.49 -17.99 -10.63
C VAL A 4 3.96 -17.81 -9.21
N ASN A 5 3.39 -18.87 -8.63
CA ASN A 5 2.92 -18.84 -7.25
C ASN A 5 4.08 -18.71 -6.26
N ILE A 6 5.21 -19.38 -6.50
CA ILE A 6 6.43 -19.22 -5.70
C ILE A 6 6.92 -17.77 -5.75
N ILE A 7 7.05 -17.19 -6.95
CA ILE A 7 7.51 -15.80 -7.11
C ILE A 7 6.57 -14.83 -6.40
N LYS A 8 5.25 -15.01 -6.55
CA LYS A 8 4.25 -14.22 -5.85
C LYS A 8 4.38 -14.32 -4.34
N ASN A 9 4.53 -15.53 -3.80
CA ASN A 9 4.69 -15.73 -2.36
C ASN A 9 5.96 -15.08 -1.83
N VAL A 10 7.08 -15.21 -2.55
CA VAL A 10 8.35 -14.54 -2.22
C VAL A 10 8.17 -13.02 -2.20
N PHE A 11 7.46 -12.48 -3.19
CA PHE A 11 7.17 -11.04 -3.26
C PHE A 11 6.38 -10.56 -2.03
N ILE A 12 5.28 -11.24 -1.70
CA ILE A 12 4.45 -10.91 -0.52
C ILE A 12 5.32 -10.99 0.74
N TYR A 13 6.09 -12.07 0.90
CA TYR A 13 7.00 -12.24 2.03
C TYR A 13 7.98 -11.06 2.15
N MET A 14 8.59 -10.65 1.05
CA MET A 14 9.62 -9.62 1.05
C MET A 14 9.02 -8.23 1.33
N PHE A 15 8.02 -7.80 0.55
CA PHE A 15 7.52 -6.43 0.60
C PHE A 15 6.43 -6.19 1.66
N ILE A 16 5.60 -7.19 1.93
CA ILE A 16 4.43 -7.03 2.80
C ILE A 16 4.74 -7.49 4.22
N TYR A 17 5.64 -8.45 4.43
CA TYR A 17 5.95 -8.97 5.77
C TYR A 17 7.34 -8.52 6.27
N ILE A 18 8.39 -8.80 5.51
CA ILE A 18 9.76 -8.53 5.96
C ILE A 18 10.07 -7.03 5.95
N LEU A 19 9.72 -6.33 4.88
CA LEU A 19 10.11 -4.93 4.74
C LEU A 19 9.50 -3.98 5.80
N PRO A 20 8.19 -4.03 6.13
CA PRO A 20 7.66 -3.24 7.24
C PRO A 20 8.34 -3.57 8.56
N LEU A 21 8.69 -4.84 8.76
CA LEU A 21 9.40 -5.28 9.96
C LEU A 21 10.82 -4.69 10.04
N LEU A 22 11.58 -4.73 8.96
CA LEU A 22 12.92 -4.14 8.91
C LEU A 22 12.87 -2.64 9.20
N ILE A 23 11.89 -1.93 8.64
CA ILE A 23 11.69 -0.50 8.91
C ILE A 23 11.40 -0.26 10.40
N PHE A 24 10.46 -1.03 10.98
CA PHE A 24 10.11 -0.93 12.39
C PHE A 24 11.32 -1.17 13.31
N LEU A 25 12.09 -2.24 13.06
CA LEU A 25 13.28 -2.57 13.84
C LEU A 25 14.36 -1.49 13.73
N ASN A 26 14.55 -0.92 12.54
CA ASN A 26 15.52 0.15 12.31
C ASN A 26 15.16 1.42 13.12
N ILE A 27 13.90 1.85 13.09
CA ILE A 27 13.41 3.00 13.87
C ILE A 27 13.63 2.76 15.37
N ARG A 28 13.33 1.56 15.86
CA ARG A 28 13.55 1.21 17.28
C ARG A 28 15.02 1.23 17.67
N LYS A 29 15.89 0.69 16.82
CA LYS A 29 17.35 0.66 17.04
C LYS A 29 17.90 2.06 17.17
N ILE A 30 17.50 2.98 16.28
CA ILE A 30 17.92 4.39 16.29
C ILE A 30 17.50 5.08 17.60
N ARG A 31 16.34 4.72 18.16
CA ARG A 31 15.87 5.23 19.46
C ARG A 31 16.52 4.58 20.69
N GLY A 32 17.55 3.76 20.52
CA GLY A 32 18.18 3.04 21.62
C GLY A 32 17.29 1.99 22.30
N LYS A 33 16.11 1.69 21.75
CA LYS A 33 15.14 0.73 22.32
C LYS A 33 15.48 -0.70 21.90
N LYS A 34 16.61 -1.21 22.39
CA LYS A 34 17.00 -2.62 22.25
C LYS A 34 16.21 -3.45 23.28
N ASN A 35 15.15 -4.11 22.84
CA ASN A 35 14.41 -5.06 23.67
C ASN A 35 14.50 -6.46 23.02
N LEU A 36 15.13 -7.40 23.72
CA LEU A 36 15.32 -8.78 23.26
C LEU A 36 14.00 -9.46 22.90
N ILE A 37 12.91 -9.13 23.60
CA ILE A 37 11.57 -9.68 23.35
C ILE A 37 11.12 -9.41 21.92
N VAL A 38 11.42 -8.25 21.34
CA VAL A 38 11.00 -7.92 19.97
C VAL A 38 11.68 -8.81 18.95
N TYR A 39 12.95 -9.15 19.16
CA TYR A 39 13.66 -10.07 18.28
C TYR A 39 13.12 -11.50 18.43
N ILE A 40 12.77 -11.92 19.65
CA ILE A 40 12.12 -13.23 19.86
C ILE A 40 10.76 -13.29 19.16
N LEU A 41 9.99 -12.20 19.14
CA LEU A 41 8.68 -12.14 18.50
C LEU A 41 8.73 -12.05 16.96
N THR A 42 9.89 -11.78 16.35
CA THR A 42 9.96 -11.59 14.89
C THR A 42 9.63 -12.82 14.05
N PRO A 43 10.13 -14.03 14.36
CA PRO A 43 9.71 -15.25 13.67
C PRO A 43 8.20 -15.50 13.80
N PHE A 44 7.63 -15.24 14.98
CA PHE A 44 6.19 -15.39 15.22
C PHE A 44 5.37 -14.41 14.39
N TYR A 45 5.79 -13.15 14.29
CA TYR A 45 5.13 -12.17 13.42
C TYR A 45 5.11 -12.62 11.96
N ILE A 46 6.24 -13.10 11.43
CA ILE A 46 6.35 -13.58 10.05
C ILE A 46 5.41 -14.79 9.83
N ALA A 47 5.48 -15.78 10.73
CA ALA A 47 4.64 -16.97 10.64
C ALA A 47 3.15 -16.65 10.74
N LEU A 48 2.74 -15.78 11.68
CA LEU A 48 1.34 -15.39 11.86
C LEU A 48 0.82 -14.49 10.74
N SER A 49 1.68 -13.75 10.05
CA SER A 49 1.28 -12.91 8.90
C SER A 49 0.74 -13.76 7.75
N LEU A 50 1.20 -15.02 7.60
CA LEU A 50 0.65 -15.97 6.63
C LEU A 50 -0.84 -16.29 6.88
N PHE A 51 -1.26 -16.29 8.14
CA PHE A 51 -2.65 -16.63 8.52
C PHE A 51 -3.55 -15.42 8.66
N THR A 52 -2.97 -14.23 8.85
CA THR A 52 -3.70 -12.98 9.13
C THR A 52 -3.74 -12.03 7.94
N GLN A 53 -3.19 -12.44 6.79
CA GLN A 53 -3.09 -11.62 5.58
C GLN A 53 -2.42 -10.27 5.88
N ASN A 54 -3.08 -9.15 5.57
CA ASN A 54 -2.53 -7.81 5.77
C ASN A 54 -2.75 -7.25 7.20
N LEU A 55 -3.46 -7.96 8.09
CA LEU A 55 -3.79 -7.43 9.43
C LEU A 55 -2.55 -7.18 10.30
N LEU A 56 -1.68 -8.18 10.48
CA LEU A 56 -0.48 -8.01 11.30
C LEU A 56 0.51 -7.00 10.70
N PRO A 57 0.82 -7.04 9.39
CA PRO A 57 1.60 -5.99 8.74
C PRO A 57 1.01 -4.59 8.88
N PHE A 58 -0.31 -4.45 8.75
CA PHE A 58 -1.00 -3.18 8.98
C PHE A 58 -0.79 -2.69 10.42
N ILE A 59 -0.99 -3.54 11.43
CA ILE A 59 -0.75 -3.20 12.84
C ILE A 59 0.70 -2.73 13.02
N LEU A 60 1.65 -3.44 12.41
CA LEU A 60 3.06 -3.08 12.49
C LEU A 60 3.36 -1.73 11.84
N VAL A 61 2.76 -1.42 10.70
CA VAL A 61 2.86 -0.09 10.05
C VAL A 61 2.26 1.00 10.93
N VAL A 62 1.08 0.79 11.53
CA VAL A 62 0.48 1.77 12.45
C VAL A 62 1.39 2.00 13.66
N LEU A 63 1.92 0.94 14.27
CA LEU A 63 2.90 1.06 15.35
C LEU A 63 4.15 1.82 14.88
N THR A 64 4.63 1.55 13.68
CA THR A 64 5.78 2.24 13.10
C THR A 64 5.51 3.74 12.98
N ILE A 65 4.37 4.14 12.44
CA ILE A 65 3.96 5.55 12.32
C ILE A 65 3.85 6.22 13.70
N LEU A 66 3.31 5.52 14.71
CA LEU A 66 3.26 6.03 16.08
C LEU A 66 4.66 6.21 16.69
N TYR A 67 5.60 5.32 16.37
CA TYR A 67 7.00 5.45 16.78
C TYR A 67 7.67 6.64 16.08
N MET A 68 7.39 6.88 14.80
CA MET A 68 7.88 8.05 14.04
C MET A 68 7.34 9.35 14.65
N LYS A 69 6.04 9.42 14.99
CA LYS A 69 5.43 10.56 15.68
C LYS A 69 6.16 10.91 16.97
N LYS A 70 6.46 9.91 17.79
CA LYS A 70 7.16 10.12 19.05
C LYS A 70 8.65 10.47 18.84
N SER A 71 9.24 10.14 17.69
CA SER A 71 10.60 10.58 17.32
C SER A 71 10.65 12.09 17.05
N TYR A 72 9.61 12.66 16.42
CA TYR A 72 9.51 14.11 16.18
C TYR A 72 9.70 14.94 17.45
N SER A 73 9.10 14.49 18.56
CA SER A 73 9.23 15.15 19.86
C SER A 73 10.62 15.03 20.48
N ASP A 74 11.41 14.01 20.14
CA ASP A 74 12.76 13.79 20.71
C ASP A 74 13.85 14.46 19.84
N ASP A 75 13.69 14.43 18.51
CA ASP A 75 14.65 14.98 17.54
C ASP A 75 14.78 16.51 17.64
N LEU A 76 13.70 17.21 18.00
CA LEU A 76 13.70 18.64 18.34
C LEU A 76 14.54 18.97 19.59
N PHE A 77 14.76 18.01 20.48
CA PHE A 77 15.45 18.21 21.76
C PHE A 77 16.88 17.67 21.79
N TYR A 78 17.21 16.62 21.01
CA TYR A 78 18.50 15.91 21.11
C TYR A 78 19.33 15.81 19.82
N GLY A 79 18.92 16.47 18.73
CA GLY A 79 19.79 16.83 17.59
C GLY A 79 20.82 15.79 17.14
N ASN A 80 20.40 14.61 16.67
CA ASN A 80 21.31 13.61 16.10
C ASN A 80 21.12 13.50 14.58
N TYR A 81 22.07 14.03 13.81
CA TYR A 81 21.97 14.27 12.36
C TYR A 81 22.37 13.08 11.47
N ASN A 82 22.78 11.94 12.04
CA ASN A 82 23.42 10.84 11.28
C ASN A 82 22.48 9.69 10.86
N SER A 83 21.16 9.86 10.92
CA SER A 83 20.19 8.85 10.47
C SER A 83 18.91 9.50 9.92
N ILE A 84 18.06 8.73 9.21
CA ILE A 84 16.73 9.22 8.78
C ILE A 84 16.03 9.83 9.99
N ASN A 85 15.78 11.14 9.94
CA ASN A 85 15.01 11.82 10.97
C ASN A 85 13.53 11.46 10.77
N TYR A 86 13.12 10.36 11.39
CA TYR A 86 11.76 9.84 11.28
C TYR A 86 10.72 10.81 11.82
N GLY A 87 11.10 11.68 12.75
CA GLY A 87 10.27 12.79 13.19
C GLY A 87 9.99 13.79 12.08
N TYR A 88 11.03 14.22 11.37
CA TYR A 88 10.92 15.09 10.20
C TYR A 88 10.09 14.44 9.10
N GLU A 89 10.33 13.16 8.79
CA GLU A 89 9.56 12.41 7.79
C GLU A 89 8.06 12.31 8.18
N TYR A 90 7.76 12.09 9.47
CA TYR A 90 6.40 12.08 10.01
C TYR A 90 5.64 13.37 9.66
N THR A 91 6.30 14.50 9.86
CA THR A 91 5.72 15.83 9.62
C THR A 91 5.69 16.16 8.13
N ARG A 92 6.81 15.94 7.42
CA ARG A 92 6.96 16.22 5.98
C ARG A 92 5.89 15.54 5.14
N TYR A 93 5.66 14.25 5.37
CA TYR A 93 4.66 13.48 4.60
C TYR A 93 3.28 13.47 5.25
N SER A 94 3.04 14.31 6.27
CA SER A 94 1.76 14.42 6.96
C SER A 94 1.18 13.06 7.34
N PHE A 95 1.97 12.25 8.05
CA PHE A 95 1.49 10.98 8.61
C PHE A 95 0.43 11.19 9.71
N ASN A 96 0.28 12.42 10.20
CA ASN A 96 -0.89 12.81 10.98
C ASN A 96 -2.08 13.08 10.04
N ILE A 97 -3.28 12.62 10.42
CA ILE A 97 -4.49 12.82 9.60
C ILE A 97 -5.05 14.25 9.70
N LYS A 98 -4.52 15.11 10.57
CA LYS A 98 -5.12 16.43 10.88
C LYS A 98 -5.19 17.36 9.68
N ASN A 99 -4.23 17.24 8.76
CA ASN A 99 -4.15 18.09 7.56
C ASN A 99 -4.92 17.51 6.37
N PHE A 100 -5.51 16.32 6.50
CA PHE A 100 -6.30 15.71 5.45
C PHE A 100 -7.66 16.40 5.32
N LYS A 101 -7.98 16.91 4.14
CA LYS A 101 -9.27 17.53 3.83
C LYS A 101 -10.06 16.58 2.94
N ILE A 102 -11.15 16.03 3.47
CA ILE A 102 -11.95 15.02 2.77
C ILE A 102 -12.51 15.54 1.44
N THR A 103 -12.92 16.81 1.36
CA THR A 103 -13.46 17.41 0.13
C THR A 103 -12.41 17.52 -0.97
N GLU A 104 -11.17 17.86 -0.63
CA GLU A 104 -10.05 17.89 -1.55
C GLU A 104 -9.62 16.47 -1.95
N GLY A 105 -9.57 15.55 -0.98
CA GLY A 105 -9.31 14.13 -1.22
C GLY A 105 -10.31 13.54 -2.21
N LEU A 106 -11.61 13.77 -2.01
CA LEU A 106 -12.66 13.33 -2.92
C LEU A 106 -12.48 13.92 -4.33
N LYS A 107 -12.21 15.22 -4.47
CA LYS A 107 -11.98 15.85 -5.79
C LYS A 107 -10.80 15.19 -6.52
N LEU A 108 -9.67 15.01 -5.84
CA LEU A 108 -8.46 14.42 -6.42
C LEU A 108 -8.66 12.94 -6.77
N THR A 109 -9.37 12.19 -5.94
CA THR A 109 -9.69 10.78 -6.18
C THR A 109 -10.69 10.63 -7.33
N LEU A 110 -11.72 11.47 -7.41
CA LEU A 110 -12.67 11.43 -8.53
C LEU A 110 -11.99 11.74 -9.86
N PHE A 111 -11.06 12.70 -9.89
CA PHE A 111 -10.21 12.94 -11.06
C PHE A 111 -9.42 11.67 -11.44
N SER A 112 -8.75 11.04 -10.47
CA SER A 112 -8.02 9.78 -10.71
C SER A 112 -8.92 8.68 -11.26
N TYR A 113 -10.11 8.55 -10.68
CA TYR A 113 -11.08 7.54 -11.07
C TYR A 113 -11.63 7.75 -12.48
N LEU A 114 -11.87 9.00 -12.90
CA LEU A 114 -12.23 9.33 -14.28
C LEU A 114 -11.16 8.88 -15.27
N ILE A 115 -9.88 9.11 -14.96
CA ILE A 115 -8.78 8.62 -15.81
C ILE A 115 -8.75 7.09 -15.85
N THR A 116 -8.98 6.42 -14.72
CA THR A 116 -9.08 4.96 -14.67
C THR A 116 -10.21 4.43 -15.55
N ILE A 117 -11.37 5.11 -15.61
CA ILE A 117 -12.46 4.73 -16.53
C ILE A 117 -11.98 4.80 -17.99
N LEU A 118 -11.27 5.87 -18.36
CA LEU A 118 -10.74 6.02 -19.73
C LEU A 118 -9.72 4.93 -20.07
N ILE A 119 -8.81 4.61 -19.14
CA ILE A 119 -7.86 3.50 -19.29
C ILE A 119 -8.63 2.18 -19.45
N SER A 120 -9.64 1.93 -18.62
CA SER A 120 -10.44 0.70 -18.68
C SER A 120 -11.19 0.56 -20.01
N ALA A 121 -11.70 1.66 -20.56
CA ALA A 121 -12.35 1.67 -21.87
C ALA A 121 -11.36 1.35 -23.01
N ALA A 122 -10.15 1.92 -22.95
CA ALA A 122 -9.09 1.62 -23.91
C ALA A 122 -8.64 0.15 -23.81
N GLU A 123 -8.45 -0.37 -22.60
CA GLU A 123 -8.15 -1.79 -22.36
C GLU A 123 -9.25 -2.69 -22.95
N ALA A 124 -10.53 -2.38 -22.70
CA ALA A 124 -11.65 -3.15 -23.24
C ALA A 124 -11.64 -3.20 -24.78
N ALA A 125 -11.33 -2.08 -25.45
CA ALA A 125 -11.19 -2.03 -26.90
C ALA A 125 -10.03 -2.92 -27.40
N VAL A 126 -8.88 -2.90 -26.72
CA VAL A 126 -7.72 -3.76 -27.04
C VAL A 126 -8.08 -5.23 -26.87
N TYR A 127 -8.67 -5.61 -25.74
CA TYR A 127 -9.09 -6.99 -25.48
C TYR A 127 -10.09 -7.48 -26.53
N SER A 128 -11.07 -6.64 -26.90
CA SER A 128 -12.04 -6.95 -27.96
C SER A 128 -11.37 -7.11 -29.32
N PHE A 129 -10.45 -6.23 -29.68
CA PHE A 129 -9.76 -6.28 -30.98
C PHE A 129 -8.95 -7.58 -31.16
N PHE A 130 -8.30 -8.05 -30.09
CA PHE A 130 -7.52 -9.28 -30.11
C PHE A 130 -8.31 -10.54 -29.72
N ASN A 131 -9.64 -10.44 -29.50
CA ASN A 131 -10.50 -11.54 -29.01
C ASN A 131 -9.96 -12.24 -27.75
N LEU A 132 -9.37 -11.46 -26.85
CA LEU A 132 -8.77 -11.95 -25.62
C LEU A 132 -9.77 -11.87 -24.48
N VAL A 133 -9.84 -12.91 -23.65
CA VAL A 133 -10.70 -12.91 -22.44
C VAL A 133 -9.88 -12.47 -21.22
N PRO A 134 -10.14 -11.28 -20.66
CA PRO A 134 -9.37 -10.76 -19.54
C PRO A 134 -9.71 -11.51 -18.24
N LYS A 135 -8.69 -11.99 -17.53
CA LYS A 135 -8.85 -12.64 -16.21
C LYS A 135 -8.83 -11.60 -15.08
N ASN A 136 -9.71 -11.76 -14.10
CA ASN A 136 -9.73 -10.93 -12.91
C ASN A 136 -8.51 -11.22 -12.01
N GLN A 137 -8.28 -10.32 -11.06
CA GLN A 137 -7.30 -10.58 -10.01
C GLN A 137 -7.79 -11.71 -9.10
N GLU A 138 -6.85 -12.51 -8.59
CA GLU A 138 -7.16 -13.66 -7.73
C GLU A 138 -7.98 -13.26 -6.49
N VAL A 139 -7.68 -12.10 -5.88
CA VAL A 139 -8.43 -11.61 -4.71
C VAL A 139 -9.89 -11.32 -5.03
N ILE A 140 -10.17 -10.81 -6.25
CA ILE A 140 -11.53 -10.55 -6.72
C ILE A 140 -12.27 -11.88 -6.87
N ASP A 141 -11.65 -12.89 -7.49
CA ASP A 141 -12.26 -14.21 -7.68
C ASP A 141 -12.50 -14.92 -6.33
N ILE A 142 -11.55 -14.84 -5.39
CA ILE A 142 -11.70 -15.41 -4.04
C ILE A 142 -12.86 -14.74 -3.31
N MET A 143 -12.91 -13.40 -3.32
CA MET A 143 -13.98 -12.65 -2.66
C MET A 143 -15.34 -12.90 -3.32
N ALA A 144 -15.42 -12.97 -4.65
CA ALA A 144 -16.64 -13.26 -5.38
C ALA A 144 -17.23 -14.64 -5.02
N ASN A 145 -16.38 -15.64 -4.75
CA ASN A 145 -16.83 -17.01 -4.50
C ASN A 145 -16.98 -17.38 -3.01
N MET A 146 -16.51 -16.55 -2.07
CA MET A 146 -16.60 -16.88 -0.65
C MET A 146 -17.98 -16.60 -0.02
N PRO A 147 -18.37 -17.29 1.07
CA PRO A 147 -19.61 -17.00 1.79
C PRO A 147 -19.69 -15.55 2.31
N LEU A 148 -20.89 -14.97 2.37
CA LEU A 148 -21.12 -13.57 2.77
C LEU A 148 -20.43 -13.21 4.10
N LYS A 149 -20.52 -14.08 5.11
CA LYS A 149 -19.85 -13.86 6.41
C LYS A 149 -18.33 -13.68 6.26
N LYS A 150 -17.67 -14.51 5.45
CA LYS A 150 -16.23 -14.39 5.19
C LYS A 150 -15.92 -13.14 4.35
N PHE A 151 -16.78 -12.82 3.38
CA PHE A 151 -16.66 -11.61 2.57
C PHE A 151 -16.67 -10.34 3.45
N LEU A 152 -17.62 -10.22 4.38
CA LEU A 152 -17.71 -9.08 5.29
C LEU A 152 -16.45 -8.92 6.15
N LEU A 153 -15.82 -10.02 6.57
CA LEU A 153 -14.54 -9.99 7.30
C LEU A 153 -13.35 -9.55 6.42
N MET A 154 -13.42 -9.77 5.11
CA MET A 154 -12.39 -9.37 4.14
C MET A 154 -12.44 -7.88 3.78
N ILE A 155 -13.58 -7.20 3.98
CA ILE A 155 -13.74 -5.78 3.65
C ILE A 155 -12.66 -4.91 4.31
N PRO A 156 -12.47 -4.89 5.64
CA PRO A 156 -11.42 -4.05 6.24
C PRO A 156 -10.02 -4.45 5.79
N ILE A 157 -9.77 -5.73 5.52
CA ILE A 157 -8.47 -6.24 5.06
C ILE A 157 -8.10 -5.66 3.70
N THR A 158 -9.06 -5.65 2.78
CA THR A 158 -8.87 -5.23 1.38
C THR A 158 -9.03 -3.71 1.20
N VAL A 159 -9.96 -3.09 1.90
CA VAL A 159 -10.30 -1.66 1.73
C VAL A 159 -9.41 -0.74 2.57
N ILE A 160 -8.92 -1.20 3.74
CA ILE A 160 -8.19 -0.34 4.68
C ILE A 160 -6.79 -0.88 4.95
N PHE A 161 -6.66 -2.14 5.37
CA PHE A 161 -5.38 -2.67 5.84
C PHE A 161 -4.36 -2.78 4.70
N ALA A 162 -4.76 -3.31 3.54
CA ALA A 162 -3.92 -3.34 2.34
C ALA A 162 -3.50 -1.92 1.93
N PRO A 163 -4.41 -0.96 1.67
CA PRO A 163 -4.01 0.37 1.21
C PRO A 163 -3.09 1.12 2.18
N VAL A 164 -3.35 1.07 3.49
CA VAL A 164 -2.46 1.71 4.48
C VAL A 164 -1.08 1.07 4.45
N LEU A 165 -1.00 -0.26 4.46
CA LEU A 165 0.28 -0.98 4.41
C LEU A 165 1.04 -0.72 3.11
N GLU A 166 0.37 -0.83 1.98
CA GLU A 166 0.96 -0.75 0.66
C GLU A 166 1.42 0.67 0.36
N GLU A 167 0.65 1.70 0.69
CA GLU A 167 1.08 3.09 0.47
C GLU A 167 2.27 3.45 1.39
N PHE A 168 2.37 2.87 2.59
CA PHE A 168 3.55 3.02 3.45
C PHE A 168 4.80 2.44 2.80
N ILE A 169 4.68 1.24 2.22
CA ILE A 169 5.81 0.55 1.60
C ILE A 169 6.16 1.14 0.23
N PHE A 170 5.21 1.26 -0.68
CA PHE A 170 5.49 1.64 -2.06
C PHE A 170 5.69 3.15 -2.22
N ARG A 171 4.93 4.00 -1.51
CA ARG A 171 5.01 5.46 -1.72
C ARG A 171 5.98 6.13 -0.76
N TRP A 172 5.83 5.89 0.54
CA TRP A 172 6.76 6.50 1.47
C TRP A 172 8.13 5.82 1.43
N PHE A 173 8.19 4.50 1.64
CA PHE A 173 9.50 3.85 1.78
C PHE A 173 10.24 3.68 0.44
N LEU A 174 9.63 3.06 -0.56
CA LEU A 174 10.30 2.79 -1.84
C LEU A 174 10.43 4.05 -2.71
N PHE A 175 9.34 4.77 -2.97
CA PHE A 175 9.39 5.98 -3.80
C PHE A 175 10.15 7.13 -3.12
N GLU A 176 9.60 7.72 -2.04
CA GLU A 176 10.16 8.94 -1.42
C GLU A 176 11.48 8.69 -0.69
N ASN A 177 11.58 7.61 0.10
CA ASN A 177 12.71 7.40 0.99
C ASN A 177 13.87 6.61 0.38
N THR A 178 13.64 5.82 -0.68
CA THR A 178 14.68 4.96 -1.28
C THR A 178 15.06 5.38 -2.68
N PHE A 179 14.15 5.29 -3.66
CA PHE A 179 14.48 5.51 -5.06
C PHE A 179 14.68 6.99 -5.39
N LYS A 180 13.83 7.89 -4.91
CA LYS A 180 13.91 9.31 -5.25
C LYS A 180 15.21 9.95 -4.78
N LYS A 181 15.68 9.58 -3.58
CA LYS A 181 16.96 10.06 -3.02
C LYS A 181 18.19 9.59 -3.81
N ARG A 182 18.08 8.51 -4.60
CA ARG A 182 19.20 7.88 -5.32
C ARG A 182 19.15 8.07 -6.83
N LEU A 183 17.95 8.14 -7.40
CA LEU A 183 17.70 8.05 -8.85
C LEU A 183 16.91 9.25 -9.39
N GLY A 184 16.50 10.18 -8.52
CA GLY A 184 15.63 11.30 -8.88
C GLY A 184 14.16 10.92 -9.04
N THR A 185 13.30 11.94 -9.19
CA THR A 185 11.84 11.78 -9.13
C THR A 185 11.29 10.90 -10.24
N VAL A 186 11.70 11.12 -11.50
CA VAL A 186 11.13 10.41 -12.65
C VAL A 186 11.36 8.91 -12.55
N MET A 187 12.61 8.49 -12.31
CA MET A 187 12.95 7.07 -12.21
C MET A 187 12.31 6.43 -10.97
N ALA A 188 12.17 7.17 -9.87
CA ALA A 188 11.52 6.68 -8.67
C ALA A 188 10.02 6.44 -8.86
N VAL A 189 9.32 7.31 -9.60
CA VAL A 189 7.91 7.14 -9.97
C VAL A 189 7.74 5.88 -10.81
N ILE A 190 8.57 5.71 -11.85
CA ILE A 190 8.53 4.54 -12.74
C ILE A 190 8.75 3.26 -11.93
N LEU A 191 9.84 3.18 -11.17
CA LEU A 191 10.18 1.97 -10.43
C LEU A 191 9.13 1.61 -9.37
N SER A 192 8.69 2.56 -8.55
CA SER A 192 7.70 2.28 -7.50
C SER A 192 6.35 1.84 -8.10
N SER A 193 5.89 2.52 -9.16
CA SER A 193 4.60 2.21 -9.79
C SER A 193 4.63 0.89 -10.54
N SER A 194 5.73 0.58 -11.23
CA SER A 194 5.91 -0.71 -11.92
C SER A 194 6.02 -1.87 -10.93
N ILE A 195 6.81 -1.74 -9.85
CA ILE A 195 6.92 -2.78 -8.82
C ILE A 195 5.54 -3.03 -8.19
N PHE A 196 4.80 -1.96 -7.87
CA PHE A 196 3.44 -2.06 -7.35
C PHE A 196 2.49 -2.79 -8.31
N ALA A 197 2.47 -2.46 -9.60
CA ALA A 197 1.61 -3.12 -10.57
C ALA A 197 1.97 -4.60 -10.78
N ILE A 198 3.26 -4.91 -10.91
CA ILE A 198 3.76 -6.29 -11.09
C ILE A 198 3.47 -7.15 -9.86
N ALA A 199 3.49 -6.57 -8.66
CA ALA A 199 3.15 -7.24 -7.40
C ALA A 199 1.77 -7.92 -7.39
N HIS A 200 0.85 -7.47 -8.25
CA HIS A 200 -0.50 -7.99 -8.31
C HIS A 200 -0.65 -9.20 -9.23
N PHE A 201 0.40 -9.55 -10.01
CA PHE A 201 0.45 -10.72 -10.89
C PHE A 201 -0.79 -10.88 -11.78
N ASN A 202 -1.36 -9.78 -12.26
CA ASN A 202 -2.55 -9.78 -13.10
C ASN A 202 -2.36 -8.82 -14.28
N LEU A 203 -2.22 -9.39 -15.49
CA LEU A 203 -1.95 -8.63 -16.71
C LEU A 203 -3.03 -7.59 -17.02
N LYS A 204 -4.31 -7.94 -16.83
CA LYS A 204 -5.45 -7.03 -17.03
C LYS A 204 -5.34 -5.77 -16.17
N SER A 205 -4.82 -5.90 -14.95
CA SER A 205 -4.78 -4.79 -14.00
C SER A 205 -3.53 -3.93 -14.11
N ILE A 206 -2.51 -4.34 -14.87
CA ILE A 206 -1.22 -3.63 -14.90
C ILE A 206 -1.37 -2.15 -15.29
N PRO A 207 -2.06 -1.77 -16.39
CA PRO A 207 -2.11 -0.37 -16.79
C PRO A 207 -2.85 0.50 -15.75
N ILE A 208 -3.97 0.02 -15.23
CA ILE A 208 -4.70 0.68 -14.13
C ILE A 208 -3.83 0.82 -12.87
N LEU A 209 -3.11 -0.23 -12.46
CA LEU A 209 -2.27 -0.21 -11.26
C LEU A 209 -1.02 0.67 -11.44
N ILE A 210 -0.47 0.76 -12.65
CA ILE A 210 0.58 1.73 -12.97
C ILE A 210 0.03 3.15 -12.80
N TRP A 211 -1.16 3.44 -13.34
CA TRP A 211 -1.78 4.75 -13.19
C TRP A 211 -2.02 5.11 -11.72
N ILE A 212 -2.66 4.21 -10.95
CA ILE A 212 -2.88 4.41 -9.51
C ILE A 212 -1.55 4.63 -8.81
N GLY A 213 -0.51 3.87 -9.18
CA GLY A 213 0.83 4.01 -8.61
C GLY A 213 1.48 5.36 -8.88
N VAL A 214 1.42 5.82 -10.12
CA VAL A 214 1.96 7.12 -10.54
C VAL A 214 1.21 8.25 -9.83
N TYR A 215 -0.12 8.19 -9.81
CA TYR A 215 -0.94 9.22 -9.19
C TYR A 215 -0.74 9.26 -7.67
N ASN A 216 -0.59 8.10 -7.03
CA ASN A 216 -0.28 8.02 -5.60
C ASN A 216 1.14 8.54 -5.26
N CYS A 217 2.13 8.38 -6.15
CA CYS A 217 3.42 9.07 -6.01
C CYS A 217 3.25 10.60 -6.02
N TYR A 218 2.42 11.12 -6.94
CA TYR A 218 2.08 12.55 -6.95
C TYR A 218 1.36 13.00 -5.67
N LEU A 219 0.38 12.21 -5.19
CA LEU A 219 -0.39 12.55 -3.99
C LEU A 219 0.47 12.59 -2.73
N ILE A 220 1.32 11.58 -2.49
CA ILE A 220 2.19 11.60 -1.31
C ILE A 220 3.16 12.78 -1.34
N GLU A 221 3.68 13.13 -2.52
CA GLU A 221 4.65 14.20 -2.68
C GLU A 221 4.02 15.58 -2.46
N LYS A 222 2.82 15.81 -3.01
CA LYS A 222 2.18 17.13 -3.02
C LYS A 222 1.20 17.37 -1.90
N LYS A 223 0.60 16.31 -1.36
CA LYS A 223 -0.53 16.39 -0.40
C LYS A 223 -0.27 15.59 0.87
N GLY A 224 0.53 14.55 0.80
CA GLY A 224 0.92 13.72 1.92
C GLY A 224 0.27 12.34 1.93
N TYR A 225 0.70 11.53 2.89
CA TYR A 225 0.44 10.10 3.00
C TYR A 225 -1.05 9.75 2.92
N TRP A 226 -1.90 10.46 3.69
CA TRP A 226 -3.32 10.14 3.77
C TRP A 226 -4.11 10.42 2.49
N TYR A 227 -3.65 11.31 1.61
CA TYR A 227 -4.28 11.50 0.29
C TYR A 227 -4.01 10.28 -0.62
N SER A 228 -2.80 9.75 -0.58
CA SER A 228 -2.40 8.53 -1.29
C SER A 228 -3.22 7.32 -0.81
N VAL A 229 -3.29 7.14 0.52
CA VAL A 229 -4.11 6.11 1.17
C VAL A 229 -5.58 6.27 0.81
N PHE A 230 -6.14 7.48 0.90
CA PHE A 230 -7.55 7.71 0.60
C PHE A 230 -7.91 7.38 -0.85
N ASN A 231 -7.07 7.78 -1.81
CA ASN A 231 -7.25 7.41 -3.22
C ASN A 231 -7.26 5.88 -3.38
N HIS A 232 -6.30 5.18 -2.81
CA HIS A 232 -6.23 3.71 -2.88
C HIS A 232 -7.42 3.03 -2.19
N CYS A 233 -7.78 3.45 -0.96
CA CYS A 233 -8.96 2.96 -0.26
C CYS A 233 -10.23 3.12 -1.12
N PHE A 234 -10.37 4.22 -1.85
CA PHE A 234 -11.53 4.45 -2.72
C PHE A 234 -11.61 3.44 -3.87
N PHE A 235 -10.50 3.18 -4.59
CA PHE A 235 -10.46 2.17 -5.66
C PHE A 235 -10.84 0.78 -5.15
N ASN A 236 -10.29 0.38 -4.00
CA ASN A 236 -10.63 -0.91 -3.39
C ASN A 236 -12.08 -0.92 -2.90
N SER A 237 -12.57 0.18 -2.32
CA SER A 237 -13.97 0.31 -1.88
C SER A 237 -14.96 0.12 -3.03
N VAL A 238 -14.73 0.76 -4.18
CA VAL A 238 -15.62 0.65 -5.35
C VAL A 238 -15.68 -0.78 -5.83
N THR A 239 -14.52 -1.43 -5.99
CA THR A 239 -14.45 -2.84 -6.43
C THR A 239 -15.14 -3.78 -5.44
N THR A 240 -14.85 -3.63 -4.15
CA THR A 240 -15.48 -4.43 -3.08
C THR A 240 -16.99 -4.18 -2.99
N PHE A 241 -17.44 -2.94 -3.18
CA PHE A 241 -18.86 -2.60 -3.15
C PHE A 241 -19.62 -3.24 -4.32
N ILE A 242 -19.06 -3.24 -5.53
CA ILE A 242 -19.65 -3.93 -6.69
C ILE A 242 -19.81 -5.42 -6.40
N LEU A 243 -18.80 -6.07 -5.84
CA LEU A 243 -18.88 -7.49 -5.45
C LEU A 243 -19.90 -7.75 -4.35
N LEU A 244 -20.05 -6.82 -3.41
CA LEU A 244 -21.05 -6.93 -2.35
C LEU A 244 -22.47 -6.81 -2.92
N ALA A 245 -22.70 -5.85 -3.83
CA ALA A 245 -24.00 -5.67 -4.49
C ALA A 245 -24.42 -6.93 -5.26
N ASP A 246 -23.51 -7.50 -6.05
CA ASP A 246 -23.74 -8.76 -6.79
C ASP A 246 -24.10 -9.91 -5.84
N LYS A 247 -23.38 -10.06 -4.72
CA LYS A 247 -23.68 -11.07 -3.69
C LYS A 247 -25.05 -10.90 -3.04
N LEU A 248 -25.49 -9.67 -2.87
CA LEU A 248 -26.78 -9.35 -2.25
C LEU A 248 -27.94 -9.37 -3.26
N LYS A 249 -27.64 -9.58 -4.56
CA LYS A 249 -28.59 -9.52 -5.67
C LYS A 249 -29.35 -8.19 -5.72
N PHE A 250 -28.63 -7.09 -5.53
CA PHE A 250 -29.08 -5.77 -5.98
C PHE A 250 -28.80 -5.60 -7.47
#